data_AF-A0A2D4M2A2-F1
#
_entry.id   AF-A0A2D4M2A2-F1
#
_cell.length_a   1.000
_cell.length_b   1.000
_cell.length_c   1.000
_cell.angle_alpha   90.00
_cell.angle_beta   90.00
_cell.angle_gamma   90.00
#
_symmetry.space_group_name_H-M   'P 1'
#
loop_
_entity.id
_entity.type
_entity.pdbx_description
1 polymer ?
#
loop_
_entity_poly.entity_id
_entity_poly.type
_entity_poly.pdbx_seq_one_letter_code
_entity_poly.pdbx_strand_id
1 'polypeptide(L)'
;QTIWYRLRRLMEPERFQMELGPIPEALTHDSAEALVEAWDRAAAGALDRVVPLRPLIRRGSPPAPWFSEALVEMKRRKRRLESSWRQSRSDSDRTLLKT
;
A
#
# COMPACT_ATOMS: atom_id res chain seq x y z
N GLN A 1 11.75 2.90 0.72
CA GLN A 1 10.65 3.63 0.04
C GLN A 1 9.51 3.83 1.02
N THR A 2 9.20 5.07 1.38
CA THR A 2 7.96 5.40 2.13
C THR A 2 6.84 5.54 1.13
N ILE A 3 5.78 4.73 1.27
CA ILE A 3 4.58 4.86 0.44
C ILE A 3 3.65 5.83 1.14
N TRP A 4 3.13 6.84 0.43
CA TRP A 4 2.13 7.76 0.97
C TRP A 4 0.76 7.38 0.45
N TYR A 5 -0.26 7.47 1.31
CA TYR A 5 -1.62 7.11 0.94
C TYR A 5 -2.65 7.98 1.66
N ARG A 6 -3.83 8.10 1.06
CA ARG A 6 -5.01 8.71 1.67
C ARG A 6 -6.02 7.61 2.01
N LEU A 7 -6.49 7.59 3.24
CA LEU A 7 -7.49 6.61 3.67
C LEU A 7 -8.89 7.10 3.30
N ARG A 8 -9.26 6.97 2.01
CA ARG A 8 -10.52 7.49 1.44
C ARG A 8 -11.78 7.00 2.16
N ARG A 9 -11.73 5.84 2.82
CA ARG A 9 -12.85 5.34 3.65
C ARG A 9 -13.17 6.24 4.85
N LEU A 10 -12.21 7.05 5.29
CA LEU A 10 -12.41 8.05 6.35
C LEU A 10 -12.78 9.43 5.80
N MET A 11 -12.99 9.54 4.50
CA MET A 11 -13.48 10.79 3.92
C MET A 11 -14.94 10.96 4.33
N GLU A 12 -15.25 12.09 4.94
CA GLU A 12 -16.61 12.57 5.15
C GLU A 12 -17.02 13.40 3.92
N PRO A 13 -17.93 12.90 3.05
CA PRO A 13 -18.27 13.57 1.80
C PRO A 13 -18.84 14.98 2.01
N GLU A 14 -19.63 15.18 3.06
CA GLU A 14 -20.25 16.45 3.40
C GLU A 14 -19.19 17.48 3.81
N ARG A 15 -18.23 17.04 4.62
CA ARG A 15 -17.09 17.87 5.02
C ARG A 15 -16.20 18.21 3.83
N PHE A 16 -16.03 17.28 2.90
CA PHE A 16 -15.30 17.54 1.65
C PHE A 16 -15.99 18.59 0.79
N GLN A 17 -17.30 18.51 0.62
CA GLN A 17 -18.06 19.52 -0.11
C GLN A 17 -17.98 20.90 0.57
N MET A 18 -18.05 20.94 1.90
CA MET A 18 -17.91 22.18 2.67
C MET A 18 -16.52 22.81 2.48
N GLU A 19 -15.44 22.00 2.50
CA GLU A 19 -14.07 22.49 2.31
C GLU A 19 -13.75 22.87 0.88
N LEU A 20 -14.38 22.20 -0.10
CA LEU A 20 -14.26 22.54 -1.52
C LEU A 20 -14.89 23.91 -1.82
N GLY A 21 -16.01 24.20 -1.14
CA GLY A 21 -16.74 25.45 -1.30
C GLY A 21 -17.44 25.56 -2.67
N PRO A 22 -18.11 26.69 -2.94
CA PRO A 22 -18.69 26.97 -4.25
C PRO A 22 -17.58 27.14 -5.29
N ILE A 23 -17.88 26.77 -6.54
CA ILE A 23 -16.98 27.04 -7.66
C ILE A 23 -16.90 28.57 -7.83
N PRO A 24 -15.71 29.19 -7.71
CA PRO A 24 -15.61 30.63 -7.85
C PRO A 24 -16.08 31.07 -9.23
N GLU A 25 -17.06 32.00 -9.29
CA GLU A 25 -17.55 32.51 -10.58
C GLU A 25 -16.44 33.20 -11.38
N ALA A 26 -15.39 33.68 -10.71
CA ALA A 26 -14.18 34.22 -11.34
C ALA A 26 -13.56 33.25 -12.37
N LEU A 27 -13.70 31.93 -12.18
CA LEU A 27 -13.15 30.91 -13.08
C LEU A 27 -13.99 30.68 -14.34
N THR A 28 -15.22 31.22 -14.40
CA THR A 28 -16.12 31.03 -15.56
C THR A 28 -15.73 31.88 -16.78
N HIS A 29 -14.81 32.84 -16.61
CA HIS A 29 -14.34 33.72 -17.68
C HIS A 29 -12.92 33.40 -18.16
N ASP A 30 -12.25 32.44 -17.54
CA ASP A 30 -10.90 32.01 -17.89
C ASP A 30 -10.92 30.87 -18.93
N SER A 31 -9.74 30.54 -19.48
CA SER A 31 -9.61 29.38 -20.36
C SER A 31 -9.96 28.06 -19.64
N ALA A 32 -10.35 27.04 -20.40
CA ALA A 32 -10.66 25.73 -19.82
C ALA A 32 -9.48 25.13 -19.02
N GLU A 33 -8.24 25.39 -19.44
CA GLU A 33 -7.03 24.96 -18.72
C GLU A 33 -6.91 25.63 -17.35
N ALA A 34 -7.13 26.95 -17.29
CA ALA A 34 -7.08 27.70 -16.03
C ALA A 34 -8.18 27.25 -15.04
N LEU A 35 -9.37 26.94 -15.55
CA LEU A 35 -10.45 26.35 -14.75
C LEU A 35 -10.04 25.00 -14.16
N VAL A 36 -9.46 24.11 -14.97
CA VAL A 36 -9.01 22.78 -14.52
C VAL A 36 -7.92 22.91 -13.45
N GLU A 37 -6.92 23.77 -13.66
CA GLU A 37 -5.85 23.96 -12.67
C GLU A 37 -6.36 24.52 -11.33
N ALA A 38 -7.27 25.50 -11.40
CA ALA A 38 -7.87 26.08 -10.20
C ALA A 38 -8.71 25.06 -9.44
N TRP A 39 -9.50 24.25 -10.17
CA TRP A 39 -10.27 23.16 -9.61
C TRP A 39 -9.38 22.10 -8.95
N ASP A 40 -8.33 21.65 -9.64
CA ASP A 40 -7.39 20.66 -9.12
C ASP A 40 -6.71 21.15 -7.85
N ARG A 41 -6.34 22.44 -7.80
CA ARG A 41 -5.75 23.06 -6.61
C ARG A 41 -6.73 23.11 -5.44
N ALA A 42 -7.96 23.52 -5.68
CA ALA A 42 -9.00 23.59 -4.66
C ALA A 42 -9.34 22.18 -4.13
N ALA A 43 -9.54 21.21 -5.03
CA ALA A 43 -9.82 19.83 -4.68
C ALA A 43 -8.66 19.17 -3.92
N ALA A 44 -7.41 19.41 -4.33
CA ALA A 44 -6.23 18.94 -3.61
C ALA A 44 -6.17 19.50 -2.19
N GLY A 45 -6.40 20.81 -2.02
CA GLY A 45 -6.44 21.47 -0.72
C GLY A 45 -7.55 20.95 0.19
N ALA A 46 -8.77 20.78 -0.34
CA ALA A 46 -9.88 20.20 0.39
C ALA A 46 -9.58 18.75 0.80
N LEU A 47 -8.99 17.95 -0.09
CA LEU A 47 -8.58 16.59 0.24
C LEU A 47 -7.51 16.55 1.33
N ASP A 48 -6.54 17.46 1.34
CA ASP A 48 -5.52 17.49 2.39
C ASP A 48 -6.07 17.86 3.76
N ARG A 49 -7.15 18.64 3.82
CA ARG A 49 -7.84 18.99 5.07
C ARG A 49 -8.72 17.85 5.60
N VAL A 50 -9.46 17.18 4.72
CA VAL A 50 -10.39 16.11 5.10
C VAL A 50 -9.68 14.77 5.28
N VAL A 51 -8.78 14.41 4.35
CA VAL A 51 -8.03 13.15 4.37
C VAL A 51 -6.56 13.42 4.03
N PRO A 52 -5.78 13.94 5.01
CA PRO A 52 -4.36 14.21 4.79
C PRO A 52 -3.60 12.96 4.39
N LEU A 53 -2.54 13.16 3.59
CA LEU A 53 -1.61 12.09 3.26
C LEU A 53 -0.97 11.53 4.53
N ARG A 54 -0.95 10.20 4.63
CA ARG A 54 -0.31 9.50 5.74
C ARG A 54 0.79 8.59 5.20
N PRO A 55 1.94 8.51 5.87
CA PRO A 55 2.97 7.56 5.50
C PRO A 55 2.49 6.15 5.86
N LEU A 56 2.57 5.23 4.92
CA LEU A 56 2.38 3.81 5.17
C LEU A 56 3.62 3.28 5.87
N ILE A 57 3.56 3.25 7.19
CA ILE A 57 4.60 2.64 8.00
C ILE A 57 4.43 1.12 7.87
N ARG A 58 5.25 0.50 7.01
CA ARG A 58 5.43 -0.95 7.01
C ARG A 58 6.18 -1.33 8.28
N ARG A 59 5.49 -1.45 9.40
CA ARG A 59 6.05 -2.09 10.59
C ARG A 59 6.18 -3.57 10.28
N GLY A 60 7.38 -4.03 9.94
CA GLY A 60 7.68 -5.45 10.06
C GLY A 60 7.47 -5.80 11.53
N SER A 61 6.55 -6.74 11.81
CA SER A 61 6.49 -7.28 13.16
C SER A 61 7.85 -7.89 13.47
N PRO A 62 8.47 -7.60 14.62
CA PRO A 62 9.62 -8.37 15.05
C PRO A 62 9.23 -9.85 15.03
N PRO A 63 10.16 -10.75 14.64
CA PRO A 63 9.90 -12.18 14.69
C PRO A 63 9.49 -12.55 16.12
N ALA A 64 8.56 -13.50 16.25
CA ALA A 64 8.14 -13.95 17.57
C ALA A 64 9.37 -14.41 18.37
N PRO A 65 9.40 -14.25 19.72
CA PRO A 65 10.60 -14.55 20.53
C PRO A 65 11.09 -16.00 20.41
N TRP A 66 10.19 -16.92 20.09
CA TRP A 66 10.48 -18.33 19.86
C TRP A 66 10.82 -18.67 18.40
N PHE A 67 10.66 -17.72 17.48
CA PHE A 67 10.90 -17.89 16.05
C PHE A 67 12.37 -17.64 15.72
N SER A 68 13.19 -18.65 15.98
CA SER A 68 14.63 -18.62 15.74
C SER A 68 15.00 -18.77 14.26
N GLU A 69 16.22 -18.35 13.91
CA GLU A 69 16.79 -18.51 12.57
C GLU A 69 16.90 -19.98 12.15
N ALA A 70 17.13 -20.90 13.11
CA ALA A 70 17.12 -22.34 12.85
C ALA A 70 15.75 -22.82 12.32
N LEU A 71 14.64 -22.33 12.87
CA LEU A 71 13.29 -22.66 12.37
C LEU A 71 13.04 -22.09 10.97
N VAL A 72 13.59 -20.92 10.66
CA VAL A 72 13.54 -20.33 9.31
C VAL A 72 14.26 -21.24 8.32
N GLU A 73 15.48 -21.68 8.65
CA GLU A 73 16.27 -22.51 7.74
C GLU A 73 15.65 -23.89 7.55
N MET A 74 15.12 -24.51 8.61
CA MET A 74 14.38 -25.77 8.51
C MET A 74 13.15 -25.63 7.59
N LYS A 75 12.37 -24.54 7.72
CA LYS A 75 11.22 -24.28 6.82
C LYS A 75 11.67 -24.04 5.38
N ARG A 76 12.74 -23.29 5.15
CA ARG A 76 13.30 -23.05 3.81
C ARG A 76 13.77 -24.37 3.18
N ARG A 77 14.48 -25.18 3.94
CA ARG A 77 14.95 -26.51 3.51
C ARG A 77 13.78 -27.39 3.09
N LYS A 78 12.75 -27.52 3.93
CA LYS A 78 11.54 -28.27 3.59
C LYS A 78 10.92 -27.80 2.27
N ARG A 79 10.79 -26.48 2.07
CA ARG A 79 10.25 -25.92 0.81
C ARG A 79 11.11 -26.26 -0.41
N ARG A 80 12.44 -26.25 -0.27
CA ARG A 80 13.36 -26.65 -1.35
C ARG A 80 13.17 -28.12 -1.73
N LEU A 81 13.05 -29.00 -0.74
CA LEU A 81 12.77 -30.43 -0.96
C LEU A 81 11.41 -30.65 -1.61
N GLU A 82 10.36 -29.98 -1.13
CA GLU A 82 9.04 -30.02 -1.76
C GLU A 82 9.07 -29.51 -3.21
N SER A 83 9.84 -28.46 -3.48
CA SER A 83 10.03 -27.95 -4.85
C SER A 83 10.73 -28.96 -5.75
N SER A 84 11.79 -29.62 -5.25
CA SER A 84 12.51 -30.70 -5.95
C SER A 84 11.56 -31.87 -6.25
N TRP A 85 10.83 -32.32 -5.24
CA TRP A 85 9.83 -33.38 -5.37
C TRP A 85 8.71 -33.05 -6.36
N ARG A 86 8.22 -31.81 -6.39
CA ARG A 86 7.21 -31.41 -7.40
C ARG A 86 7.75 -31.53 -8.83
N GLN A 87 9.05 -31.32 -9.03
CA GLN A 87 9.69 -31.40 -10.33
C GLN A 87 10.01 -32.85 -10.74
N SER A 88 10.48 -33.69 -9.81
CA SER A 88 10.91 -35.06 -10.10
C SER A 88 9.84 -36.12 -9.86
N ARG A 89 8.84 -35.83 -9.02
CA ARG A 89 7.86 -36.77 -8.43
C ARG A 89 8.46 -38.00 -7.74
N SER A 90 9.76 -37.97 -7.45
CA SER A 90 10.46 -39.07 -6.79
C SER A 90 10.44 -38.90 -5.28
N ASP A 91 10.02 -39.93 -4.54
CA ASP A 91 9.98 -39.87 -3.06
C ASP A 91 11.35 -39.66 -2.42
N SER A 92 12.45 -40.00 -3.12
CA SER A 92 13.82 -39.70 -2.69
C SER A 92 14.06 -38.19 -2.50
N ASP A 93 13.40 -37.34 -3.30
CA ASP A 93 13.55 -35.88 -3.21
C ASP A 93 12.85 -35.27 -1.99
N ARG A 94 12.02 -36.03 -1.27
CA ARG A 94 11.42 -35.58 0.00
C ARG A 94 12.38 -35.66 1.18
N THR A 95 13.38 -36.53 1.12
CA THR A 95 14.26 -36.84 2.25
C THR A 95 15.73 -36.55 1.97
N LEU A 96 16.12 -36.31 0.72
CA LEU A 96 17.49 -36.02 0.31
C LEU A 96 18.01 -34.72 0.95
N LEU A 97 18.62 -34.87 2.12
CA LEU A 97 19.48 -33.87 2.74
C LEU A 97 20.71 -33.71 1.83
N LYS A 98 20.66 -32.79 0.86
CA LYS A 98 21.87 -32.38 0.13
C LYS A 98 22.83 -31.79 1.16
N THR A 99 23.90 -32.54 1.44
CA THR A 99 25.06 -32.14 2.28
C THR A 99 25.85 -31.04 1.61
#